data_AF-A0A6N7ZP07-F1
#
_entry.id   AF-A0A6N7ZP07-F1
#
_cell.length_a   1.000
_cell.length_b   1.000
_cell.length_c   1.000
_cell.angle_alpha   90.00
_cell.angle_beta   90.00
_cell.angle_gamma   90.00
#
_symmetry.space_group_name_H-M   'P 1'
#
loop_
_entity.id
_entity.type
_entity.pdbx_description
1 polymer ?
#
loop_
_entity_poly.entity_id
_entity_poly.type
_entity_poly.pdbx_seq_one_letter_code
_entity_poly.pdbx_strand_id
1 'polypeptide(L)'
;LRTEGMCLEAVKQSGWALKDVPGNLRMPEICLEAVRKDGGVLYFVPEDLRTRKVCLEAVRQYGRVLPWMPESLRTSEIFLETVKQNCCALEYVPVKLRSPEMCLGAVRKDGRALQYVPVKIRVPEMCLEAVRRNGRALHYVPWSLRTLGMCLEAVRQDGRALQYVPKK
;
A
#
# COMPACT_ATOMS: atom_id res chain seq x y z
N LEU A 1 -23.76 16.05 28.18
CA LEU A 1 -24.68 14.93 27.90
C LEU A 1 -24.01 13.73 27.22
N ARG A 2 -22.99 13.90 26.36
CA ARG A 2 -22.22 12.74 25.86
C ARG A 2 -21.35 12.16 26.99
N THR A 3 -21.44 10.85 27.22
CA THR A 3 -20.62 10.11 28.19
C THR A 3 -19.63 9.20 27.47
N GLU A 4 -18.60 8.71 28.18
CA GLU A 4 -17.63 7.74 27.65
C GLU A 4 -18.32 6.49 27.12
N GLY A 5 -19.25 5.91 27.90
CA GLY A 5 -20.00 4.72 27.50
C GLY A 5 -20.83 4.92 26.22
N MET A 6 -21.49 6.08 26.07
CA MET A 6 -22.22 6.41 24.84
C MET A 6 -21.27 6.55 23.65
N CYS A 7 -20.10 7.17 23.85
CA CYS A 7 -19.11 7.34 22.79
C CYS A 7 -18.52 5.99 22.35
N LEU A 8 -18.20 5.12 23.31
CA LEU A 8 -17.69 3.77 23.04
C LEU A 8 -18.73 2.94 22.26
N GLU A 9 -19.99 2.97 22.66
CA GLU A 9 -21.04 2.22 21.95
C GLU A 9 -21.24 2.77 20.53
N ALA A 10 -21.21 4.10 20.35
CA ALA A 10 -21.31 4.70 19.03
C ALA A 10 -20.17 4.25 18.09
N VAL A 11 -18.91 4.25 18.55
CA VAL A 11 -17.78 3.81 17.71
C VAL A 11 -17.80 2.32 17.42
N LYS A 12 -18.35 1.49 18.31
CA LYS A 12 -18.55 0.05 18.06
C LYS A 12 -19.54 -0.20 16.92
N GLN A 13 -20.56 0.63 16.79
CA GLN A 13 -21.53 0.56 15.68
C GLN A 13 -20.93 1.12 14.38
N SER A 14 -20.18 2.22 14.45
CA SER A 14 -19.51 2.82 13.30
C SER A 14 -18.27 3.58 13.71
N GLY A 15 -17.10 3.22 13.16
CA GLY A 15 -15.85 3.92 13.46
C GLY A 15 -15.91 5.42 13.16
N TRP A 16 -16.67 5.83 12.14
CA TRP A 16 -16.84 7.24 11.75
C TRP A 16 -17.56 8.08 12.81
N ALA A 17 -18.25 7.46 13.78
CA ALA A 17 -18.83 8.17 14.92
C ALA A 17 -17.77 8.91 15.75
N LEU A 18 -16.49 8.54 15.64
CA LEU A 18 -15.37 9.24 16.30
C LEU A 18 -15.33 10.75 15.96
N LYS A 19 -15.78 11.15 14.76
CA LYS A 19 -15.85 12.56 14.36
C LYS A 19 -16.74 13.39 15.30
N ASP A 20 -17.78 12.76 15.85
CA ASP A 20 -18.76 13.37 16.74
C ASP A 20 -18.39 13.18 18.22
N VAL A 21 -17.35 12.40 18.54
CA VAL A 21 -16.86 12.28 19.92
C VAL A 21 -16.11 13.57 20.30
N PRO A 22 -16.52 14.27 21.39
CA PRO A 22 -15.81 15.43 21.91
C PRO A 22 -14.34 15.11 22.19
N GLY A 23 -13.44 16.06 21.93
CA GLY A 23 -11.98 15.83 22.04
C GLY A 23 -11.54 15.31 23.41
N ASN A 24 -12.13 15.81 24.49
CA ASN A 24 -11.86 15.37 25.86
C ASN A 24 -12.36 13.94 26.18
N LEU A 25 -13.20 13.34 25.32
CA LEU A 25 -13.69 11.96 25.46
C LEU A 25 -13.03 11.02 24.43
N ARG A 26 -12.09 11.49 23.60
CA ARG A 26 -11.33 10.65 22.67
C ARG A 26 -10.22 9.92 23.40
N MET A 27 -10.59 8.98 24.26
CA MET A 27 -9.66 8.15 25.02
C MET A 27 -8.98 7.11 24.13
N PRO A 28 -7.84 6.54 24.56
CA PRO A 28 -7.11 5.52 23.79
C PRO A 28 -7.99 4.33 23.35
N GLU A 29 -8.87 3.86 24.24
CA GLU A 29 -9.77 2.73 23.96
C GLU A 29 -10.80 3.07 22.87
N ILE A 30 -11.48 4.22 22.99
CA ILE A 30 -12.47 4.68 22.02
C ILE A 30 -11.82 4.90 20.65
N CYS A 31 -10.63 5.52 20.61
CA CYS A 31 -9.89 5.74 19.37
C CYS A 31 -9.48 4.44 18.71
N LEU A 32 -8.94 3.49 19.49
CA LEU A 32 -8.52 2.20 18.95
C LEU A 32 -9.72 1.39 18.44
N GLU A 33 -10.84 1.40 19.16
CA GLU A 33 -12.05 0.70 18.74
C GLU A 33 -12.63 1.31 17.46
N ALA A 34 -12.65 2.63 17.34
CA ALA A 34 -13.03 3.31 16.10
C ALA A 34 -12.14 2.89 14.92
N VAL A 35 -10.82 2.88 15.12
CA VAL A 35 -9.85 2.52 14.08
C VAL A 35 -9.98 1.06 13.65
N ARG A 36 -10.31 0.14 14.57
CA ARG A 36 -10.60 -1.26 14.23
C ARG A 36 -11.81 -1.42 13.33
N LYS A 37 -12.78 -0.50 13.41
CA LYS A 37 -13.97 -0.51 12.57
C LYS A 37 -13.71 0.08 11.19
N ASP A 38 -12.91 1.14 11.12
CA ASP A 38 -12.48 1.74 9.86
C ASP A 38 -11.16 2.49 10.06
N GLY A 39 -10.11 2.08 9.33
CA GLY A 39 -8.79 2.70 9.45
C GLY A 39 -8.74 4.16 9.00
N GLY A 40 -9.66 4.59 8.13
CA GLY A 40 -9.76 5.97 7.64
C GLY A 40 -10.05 6.99 8.74
N VAL A 41 -10.56 6.55 9.89
CA VAL A 41 -10.87 7.44 11.02
C VAL A 41 -9.65 7.87 11.81
N LEU A 42 -8.45 7.36 11.47
CA LEU A 42 -7.17 7.81 12.02
C LEU A 42 -7.02 9.35 11.96
N TYR A 43 -7.60 9.98 10.95
CA TYR A 43 -7.68 11.44 10.81
C TYR A 43 -8.29 12.14 12.05
N PHE A 44 -9.29 11.53 12.70
CA PHE A 44 -9.95 12.10 13.89
C PHE A 44 -9.26 11.70 15.21
N VAL A 45 -8.31 10.77 15.18
CA VAL A 45 -7.56 10.38 16.38
C VAL A 45 -6.61 11.53 16.76
N PRO A 46 -6.62 11.99 18.03
CA PRO A 46 -5.65 12.96 18.53
C PRO A 46 -4.21 12.53 18.25
N GLU A 47 -3.33 13.47 17.92
CA GLU A 47 -1.98 13.15 17.44
C GLU A 47 -1.15 12.37 18.46
N ASP A 48 -1.29 12.70 19.73
CA ASP A 48 -0.69 12.02 20.88
C ASP A 48 -1.16 10.56 21.03
N LEU A 49 -2.35 10.23 20.50
CA LEU A 49 -2.90 8.88 20.50
C LEU A 49 -2.61 8.08 19.23
N ARG A 50 -1.97 8.68 18.21
CA ARG A 50 -1.54 7.99 16.98
C ARG A 50 -0.27 7.16 17.21
N THR A 51 -0.32 6.28 18.21
CA THR A 51 0.77 5.35 18.53
C THR A 51 1.02 4.36 17.39
N ARG A 52 2.17 3.66 17.43
CA ARG A 52 2.48 2.59 16.46
C ARG A 52 1.35 1.54 16.36
N LYS A 53 0.76 1.16 17.50
CA LYS A 53 -0.32 0.17 17.56
C LYS A 53 -1.56 0.67 16.80
N VAL A 54 -1.98 1.91 17.06
CA VAL A 54 -3.16 2.51 16.41
C VAL A 54 -2.91 2.69 14.91
N CYS A 55 -1.73 3.18 14.51
CA CYS A 55 -1.41 3.35 13.10
C CYS A 55 -1.33 2.03 12.35
N LEU A 56 -0.73 0.98 12.93
CA LEU A 56 -0.68 -0.34 12.31
C LEU A 56 -2.07 -0.93 12.13
N GLU A 57 -2.95 -0.77 13.13
CA GLU A 57 -4.34 -1.20 13.01
C GLU A 57 -5.07 -0.42 11.91
N ALA A 58 -4.86 0.89 11.82
CA ALA A 58 -5.44 1.72 10.77
C ALA A 58 -5.01 1.25 9.37
N VAL A 59 -3.73 0.94 9.18
CA VAL A 59 -3.20 0.38 7.92
C VAL A 59 -3.84 -0.96 7.60
N ARG A 60 -4.07 -1.82 8.61
CA ARG A 60 -4.71 -3.13 8.43
C ARG A 60 -6.18 -3.04 8.01
N GLN A 61 -6.90 -2.01 8.45
CA GLN A 61 -8.30 -1.81 8.05
C GLN A 61 -8.43 -1.01 6.76
N TYR A 62 -7.53 -0.05 6.52
CA TYR A 62 -7.57 0.82 5.35
C TYR A 62 -6.16 1.28 4.92
N GLY A 63 -5.67 0.77 3.79
CA GLY A 63 -4.31 1.07 3.32
C GLY A 63 -4.01 2.52 2.91
N ARG A 64 -4.96 3.47 2.95
CA ARG A 64 -4.72 4.88 2.57
C ARG A 64 -4.65 5.83 3.77
N VAL A 65 -3.99 5.42 4.85
CA VAL A 65 -3.87 6.20 6.09
C VAL A 65 -2.54 6.93 6.29
N LEU A 66 -1.54 6.67 5.45
CA LEU A 66 -0.18 7.23 5.55
C LEU A 66 -0.12 8.76 5.72
N PRO A 67 -0.97 9.58 5.05
CA PRO A 67 -0.94 11.03 5.21
C PRO A 67 -1.22 11.50 6.65
N TRP A 68 -1.98 10.71 7.43
CA TRP A 68 -2.39 11.06 8.79
C TRP A 68 -1.47 10.46 9.88
N MET A 69 -0.53 9.59 9.48
CA MET A 69 0.44 9.00 10.38
C MET A 69 1.58 9.98 10.70
N PRO A 70 2.07 10.01 11.95
CA PRO A 70 3.33 10.66 12.29
C PRO A 70 4.47 10.15 11.42
N GLU A 71 5.34 11.05 10.95
CA GLU A 71 6.42 10.68 10.04
C GLU A 71 7.40 9.67 10.65
N SER A 72 7.65 9.78 11.95
CA SER A 72 8.49 8.85 12.73
C SER A 72 7.97 7.40 12.72
N LEU A 73 6.68 7.20 12.44
CA LEU A 73 6.05 5.87 12.36
C LEU A 73 5.94 5.33 10.93
N ARG A 74 6.35 6.09 9.91
CA ARG A 74 6.37 5.64 8.51
C ARG A 74 7.59 4.75 8.23
N THR A 75 7.58 3.57 8.84
CA THR A 75 8.67 2.58 8.76
C THR A 75 8.47 1.60 7.61
N SER A 76 9.52 0.84 7.28
CA SER A 76 9.46 -0.22 6.26
C SER A 76 8.36 -1.26 6.53
N GLU A 77 8.07 -1.56 7.80
CA GLU A 77 7.00 -2.48 8.19
C GLU A 77 5.61 -1.94 7.83
N ILE A 78 5.34 -0.67 8.14
CA ILE A 78 4.08 -0.01 7.80
C ILE A 78 3.89 0.02 6.28
N PHE A 79 4.94 0.38 5.54
CA PHE A 79 4.90 0.36 4.08
C PHE A 79 4.69 -1.04 3.51
N LEU A 80 5.34 -2.05 4.09
CA LEU A 80 5.14 -3.44 3.68
C LEU A 80 3.69 -3.87 3.85
N GLU A 81 3.08 -3.56 4.99
CA GLU A 81 1.68 -3.89 5.25
C GLU A 81 0.74 -3.13 4.29
N THR A 82 1.03 -1.86 4.03
CA THR A 82 0.28 -1.04 3.08
C THR A 82 0.32 -1.63 1.66
N VAL A 83 1.51 -2.02 1.19
CA VAL A 83 1.72 -2.62 -0.14
C VAL A 83 1.10 -4.01 -0.23
N LYS A 84 1.13 -4.79 0.85
CA LYS A 84 0.42 -6.07 0.92
C LYS A 84 -1.07 -5.90 0.71
N GLN A 85 -1.69 -4.82 1.17
CA GLN A 85 -3.12 -4.60 0.89
C GLN A 85 -3.37 -4.08 -0.51
N ASN A 86 -2.59 -3.07 -0.92
CA ASN A 86 -2.72 -2.43 -2.20
C ASN A 86 -1.34 -2.29 -2.86
N CYS A 87 -1.08 -3.09 -3.90
CA CYS A 87 0.18 -3.05 -4.62
C CYS A 87 0.51 -1.67 -5.23
N CYS A 88 -0.50 -0.87 -5.58
CA CYS A 88 -0.33 0.50 -6.07
C CYS A 88 0.23 1.43 -4.98
N ALA A 89 0.15 1.06 -3.70
CA ALA A 89 0.75 1.83 -2.62
C ALA A 89 2.29 1.90 -2.70
N LEU A 90 2.92 1.03 -3.49
CA LEU A 90 4.36 1.05 -3.73
C LEU A 90 4.84 2.41 -4.27
N GLU A 91 3.99 3.13 -5.01
CA GLU A 91 4.25 4.49 -5.49
C GLU A 91 4.59 5.47 -4.36
N TYR A 92 3.91 5.34 -3.21
CA TYR A 92 4.07 6.23 -2.06
C TYR A 92 5.17 5.81 -1.09
N VAL A 93 5.76 4.61 -1.28
CA VAL A 93 6.89 4.15 -0.46
C VAL A 93 8.14 4.93 -0.89
N PRO A 94 8.86 5.60 0.03
CA PRO A 94 10.13 6.23 -0.29
C PRO A 94 11.07 5.24 -0.96
N VAL A 95 11.73 5.65 -2.06
CA VAL A 95 12.61 4.78 -2.87
C VAL A 95 13.64 4.02 -2.02
N LYS A 96 14.19 4.68 -0.98
CA LYS A 96 15.16 4.10 -0.05
C LYS A 96 14.61 2.96 0.82
N LEU A 97 13.30 2.85 0.98
CA LEU A 97 12.61 1.84 1.79
C LEU A 97 11.98 0.72 0.94
N ARG A 98 12.07 0.80 -0.40
CA ARG A 98 11.57 -0.23 -1.31
C ARG A 98 12.52 -1.42 -1.31
N SER A 99 12.22 -2.43 -0.50
CA SER A 99 12.98 -3.68 -0.47
C SER A 99 12.62 -4.58 -1.67
N PRO A 100 13.53 -5.47 -2.11
CA PRO A 100 13.24 -6.45 -3.16
C PRO A 100 11.98 -7.28 -2.88
N GLU A 101 11.75 -7.68 -1.63
CA GLU A 101 10.61 -8.50 -1.20
C GLU A 101 9.30 -7.73 -1.32
N MET A 102 9.28 -6.46 -0.88
CA MET A 102 8.12 -5.58 -1.01
C MET A 102 7.78 -5.33 -2.48
N CYS A 103 8.79 -5.04 -3.30
CA CYS A 103 8.64 -4.84 -4.74
C CYS A 103 8.13 -6.10 -5.44
N LEU A 104 8.70 -7.27 -5.15
CA LEU A 104 8.27 -8.53 -5.73
C LEU A 104 6.84 -8.88 -5.30
N GLY A 105 6.49 -8.66 -4.03
CA GLY A 105 5.13 -8.83 -3.52
C GLY A 105 4.11 -7.97 -4.26
N ALA A 106 4.45 -6.71 -4.55
CA ALA A 106 3.62 -5.81 -5.35
C ALA A 106 3.48 -6.31 -6.80
N VAL A 107 4.59 -6.68 -7.45
CA VAL A 107 4.62 -7.19 -8.83
C VAL A 107 3.81 -8.47 -9.00
N ARG A 108 3.84 -9.38 -8.02
CA ARG A 108 3.01 -10.61 -8.03
C ARG A 108 1.51 -10.33 -8.00
N LYS A 109 1.10 -9.20 -7.42
CA LYS A 109 -0.30 -8.76 -7.38
C LYS A 109 -0.72 -8.04 -8.65
N ASP A 110 0.13 -7.14 -9.15
CA ASP A 110 -0.07 -6.45 -10.43
C ASP A 110 1.29 -6.25 -11.13
N GLY A 111 1.43 -6.81 -12.33
CA GLY A 111 2.65 -6.67 -13.12
C GLY A 111 3.02 -5.22 -13.43
N ARG A 112 2.03 -4.31 -13.47
CA ARG A 112 2.27 -2.87 -13.66
C ARG A 112 3.00 -2.23 -12.48
N ALA A 113 3.00 -2.85 -11.30
CA ALA A 113 3.75 -2.35 -10.13
C ALA A 113 5.26 -2.26 -10.41
N LEU A 114 5.78 -2.97 -11.43
CA LEU A 114 7.17 -2.86 -11.88
C LEU A 114 7.56 -1.41 -12.20
N GLN A 115 6.63 -0.56 -12.65
CA GLN A 115 6.88 0.86 -12.93
C GLN A 115 7.42 1.62 -11.71
N TYR A 116 7.01 1.21 -10.50
CA TYR A 116 7.42 1.81 -9.23
C TYR A 116 8.64 1.11 -8.62
N VAL A 117 9.13 0.02 -9.19
CA VAL A 117 10.35 -0.64 -8.70
C VAL A 117 11.58 0.13 -9.19
N PRO A 118 12.53 0.55 -8.32
CA PRO A 118 13.77 1.18 -8.76
C PRO A 118 14.54 0.30 -9.75
N VAL A 119 15.00 0.87 -10.87
CA VAL A 119 15.69 0.11 -11.93
C VAL A 119 16.86 -0.71 -11.38
N LYS A 120 17.62 -0.14 -10.44
CA LYS A 120 18.79 -0.78 -9.81
C LYS A 120 18.50 -2.07 -9.04
N ILE A 121 17.24 -2.34 -8.67
CA ILE A 121 16.85 -3.58 -7.97
C ILE A 121 15.97 -4.49 -8.84
N ARG A 122 15.74 -4.14 -10.10
CA ARG A 122 15.01 -5.01 -11.04
C ARG A 122 15.94 -6.15 -11.46
N VAL A 123 15.48 -7.37 -11.26
CA VAL A 123 16.17 -8.60 -11.66
C VAL A 123 15.35 -9.34 -12.73
N PRO A 124 15.96 -10.20 -13.57
CA PRO A 124 15.26 -10.92 -14.63
C PRO A 124 14.00 -11.64 -14.16
N GLU A 125 14.03 -12.28 -12.99
CA GLU A 125 12.93 -13.07 -12.44
C GLU A 125 11.73 -12.16 -12.10
N MET A 126 11.99 -11.00 -11.49
CA MET A 126 10.95 -10.01 -11.18
C MET A 126 10.35 -9.41 -12.46
N CYS A 127 11.18 -9.15 -13.47
CA CYS A 127 10.72 -8.64 -14.76
C CYS A 127 9.85 -9.66 -15.49
N LEU A 128 10.23 -10.93 -15.46
CA LEU A 128 9.45 -12.02 -16.05
C LEU A 128 8.11 -12.19 -15.32
N GLU A 129 8.10 -12.16 -13.99
CA GLU A 129 6.86 -12.20 -13.21
C GLU A 129 5.94 -11.03 -13.56
N ALA A 130 6.49 -9.82 -13.71
CA ALA A 130 5.70 -8.65 -14.11
C ALA A 130 5.03 -8.86 -15.48
N VAL A 131 5.78 -9.35 -16.46
CA VAL A 131 5.27 -9.64 -17.81
C VAL A 131 4.22 -10.75 -17.78
N ARG A 132 4.41 -11.80 -16.97
CA ARG A 132 3.43 -12.89 -16.79
C ARG A 132 2.12 -12.38 -16.19
N ARG A 133 2.17 -11.40 -15.30
CA ARG A 133 0.98 -10.79 -14.70
C ARG A 133 0.30 -9.78 -15.62
N ASN A 134 1.08 -9.12 -16.46
CA ASN A 134 0.57 -8.16 -17.43
C ASN A 134 1.56 -8.03 -18.60
N GLY A 135 1.20 -8.51 -19.79
CA GLY A 135 2.08 -8.40 -20.97
C GLY A 135 2.58 -6.99 -21.28
N ARG A 136 1.79 -5.94 -20.97
CA ARG A 136 2.22 -4.54 -21.14
C ARG A 136 3.28 -4.10 -20.14
N ALA A 137 3.52 -4.85 -19.07
CA ALA A 137 4.61 -4.57 -18.13
C ALA A 137 5.99 -4.69 -18.78
N LEU A 138 6.11 -5.32 -19.96
CA LEU A 138 7.32 -5.30 -20.78
C LEU A 138 7.82 -3.86 -21.03
N HIS A 139 6.91 -2.88 -21.13
CA HIS A 139 7.23 -1.47 -21.23
C HIS A 139 8.19 -1.00 -20.13
N TYR A 140 8.02 -1.52 -18.91
CA TYR A 140 8.82 -1.16 -17.74
C TYR A 140 10.06 -2.05 -17.57
N VAL A 141 10.24 -3.12 -18.34
CA VAL A 141 11.46 -3.94 -18.24
C VAL A 141 12.63 -3.18 -18.87
N PRO A 142 13.78 -2.99 -18.18
CA PRO A 142 14.97 -2.40 -18.78
C PRO A 142 15.39 -3.12 -20.05
N TRP A 143 15.84 -2.39 -21.07
CA TRP A 143 16.24 -2.97 -22.36
C TRP A 143 17.26 -4.11 -22.22
N SER A 144 18.23 -3.95 -21.32
CA SER A 144 19.28 -4.95 -21.03
C SER A 144 18.75 -6.24 -20.39
N LEU A 145 17.53 -6.23 -19.82
CA LEU A 145 16.92 -7.41 -19.18
C LEU A 145 15.86 -8.09 -20.07
N ARG A 146 15.52 -7.51 -21.24
CA ARG A 146 14.51 -8.08 -22.13
C ARG A 146 15.07 -9.30 -22.84
N THR A 147 14.47 -10.46 -22.58
CA THR A 147 14.76 -11.69 -23.32
C THR A 147 13.72 -11.94 -24.40
N LEU A 148 14.07 -12.74 -25.41
CA LEU A 148 13.11 -13.20 -26.41
C LEU A 148 11.90 -13.88 -25.75
N GLY A 149 12.12 -14.70 -24.73
CA GLY A 149 11.07 -15.35 -23.96
C GLY A 149 10.10 -14.36 -23.32
N MET A 150 10.60 -13.30 -22.67
CA MET A 150 9.75 -12.23 -22.11
C MET A 150 8.97 -11.50 -23.19
N CYS A 151 9.60 -11.22 -24.34
CA CYS A 151 8.94 -10.51 -25.45
C CYS A 151 7.80 -11.34 -26.04
N LEU A 152 8.03 -12.64 -26.25
CA LEU A 152 7.01 -13.56 -26.75
C LEU A 152 5.86 -13.71 -25.75
N GLU A 153 6.17 -13.85 -24.46
CA GLU A 153 5.15 -13.91 -23.40
C GLU A 153 4.28 -12.64 -23.40
N ALA A 154 4.91 -11.46 -23.47
CA ALA A 154 4.21 -10.18 -23.49
C ALA A 154 3.24 -10.05 -24.67
N VAL A 155 3.70 -10.39 -25.88
CA VAL A 155 2.90 -10.30 -27.12
C VAL A 155 1.78 -11.33 -27.16
N ARG A 156 2.01 -12.54 -26.59
CA ARG A 156 0.96 -13.56 -26.44
C ARG A 156 -0.19 -13.07 -25.55
N GLN A 157 0.11 -12.31 -24.51
CA GLN A 157 -0.92 -11.77 -23.62
C GLN A 157 -1.62 -10.52 -24.19
N ASP A 158 -0.87 -9.60 -24.80
CA ASP A 158 -1.40 -8.42 -25.45
C ASP A 158 -0.59 -8.13 -26.72
N GLY A 159 -1.19 -8.30 -27.90
CA GLY A 159 -0.52 -8.03 -29.18
C GLY A 159 0.02 -6.60 -29.29
N ARG A 160 -0.55 -5.64 -28.55
CA ARG A 160 -0.04 -4.26 -28.49
C ARG A 160 1.29 -4.15 -27.74
N ALA A 161 1.68 -5.16 -26.96
CA ALA A 161 2.99 -5.21 -26.31
C ALA A 161 4.15 -5.33 -27.33
N LEU A 162 3.86 -5.67 -28.59
CA LEU A 162 4.85 -5.69 -29.68
C LEU A 162 5.58 -4.34 -29.81
N GLN A 163 4.91 -3.23 -29.52
CA GLN A 163 5.52 -1.89 -29.55
C GLN A 163 6.69 -1.74 -28.55
N TYR A 164 6.76 -2.60 -27.53
CA TYR A 164 7.79 -2.63 -26.51
C TYR A 164 8.85 -3.72 -26.77
N VAL A 165 8.81 -4.43 -27.89
CA VAL A 165 9.86 -5.38 -28.26
C VAL A 165 11.02 -4.61 -28.91
N PRO A 166 12.29 -4.90 -28.60
CA PRO A 166 13.43 -4.25 -29.27
C PRO A 166 13.35 -4.40 -30.79
N LYS A 167 13.46 -3.27 -31.50
CA LYS A 167 13.69 -3.27 -32.94
C LYS A 167 15.15 -3.65 -33.16
N LYS A 168 15.41 -4.60 -34.06
CA LYS A 168 16.77 -4.87 -34.52
C LYS A 168 17.36 -3.64 -35.19
#